data_AF-A0A6I2GWI2-F1
#
_entry.id   AF-A0A6I2GWI2-F1
#
_cell.length_a   1.000
_cell.length_b   1.000
_cell.length_c   1.000
_cell.angle_alpha   90.00
_cell.angle_beta   90.00
_cell.angle_gamma   90.00
#
_symmetry.space_group_name_H-M   'P 1'
#
loop_
_entity.id
_entity.type
_entity.pdbx_description
1 polymer ?
#
loop_
_entity_poly.entity_id
_entity_poly.type
_entity_poly.pdbx_seq_one_letter_code
_entity_poly.pdbx_strand_id
1 'polypeptide(L)'
;MALTSAQHLARAAELSARGRPELAESALSDAIDAAVAEEDLRALTRARLALGTFLVDAERADEAYPFLKAVVRTEFADGSVDAEVKVAARLLRQVRGEEE
;
A
#
# COMPACT_ATOMS: atom_id res chain seq x y z
N MET A 1 9.08 -14.41 17.34
CA MET A 1 7.94 -14.31 16.41
C MET A 1 8.27 -13.23 15.40
N ALA A 2 8.03 -13.48 14.12
CA ALA A 2 8.08 -12.42 13.11
C ALA A 2 6.92 -11.43 13.36
N LEU A 3 7.11 -10.16 12.98
CA LEU A 3 6.05 -9.16 13.07
C LEU A 3 4.96 -9.47 12.04
N THR A 4 3.72 -9.13 12.36
CA THR A 4 2.60 -9.24 11.41
C THR A 4 2.56 -8.07 10.43
N SER A 5 1.86 -8.25 9.31
CA SER A 5 1.59 -7.19 8.34
C SER A 5 1.02 -5.92 9.01
N ALA A 6 0.06 -6.08 9.93
CA ALA A 6 -0.53 -4.98 10.68
C ALA A 6 0.47 -4.26 11.60
N GLN A 7 1.41 -4.99 12.21
CA GLN A 7 2.46 -4.40 13.04
C GLN A 7 3.45 -3.61 12.19
N HIS A 8 3.80 -4.11 11.01
CA HIS A 8 4.64 -3.39 10.06
C HIS A 8 3.97 -2.11 9.55
N LEU A 9 2.67 -2.13 9.25
CA LEU A 9 1.90 -0.94 8.89
C LEU A 9 1.88 0.12 10.02
N ALA A 10 1.62 -0.31 11.25
CA ALA A 10 1.64 0.60 12.41
C ALA A 10 3.04 1.23 12.60
N ARG A 11 4.09 0.43 12.43
CA ARG A 11 5.48 0.90 12.49
C ARG A 11 5.80 1.88 11.37
N ALA A 12 5.35 1.64 10.14
CA ALA A 12 5.54 2.56 9.04
C ALA A 12 4.90 3.92 9.31
N ALA A 13 3.67 3.94 9.83
CA ALA A 13 2.97 5.17 10.21
C ALA A 13 3.73 5.95 11.30
N GLU A 14 4.24 5.26 12.33
CA GLU A 14 5.06 5.87 13.39
C GLU A 14 6.36 6.47 12.83
N LEU A 15 7.03 5.77 11.93
CA LEU A 15 8.28 6.23 11.31
C LEU A 15 8.06 7.44 10.40
N SER A 16 6.97 7.45 9.63
CA SER A 16 6.56 8.60 8.82
C SER A 16 6.27 9.83 9.70
N ALA A 17 5.52 9.66 10.79
CA ALA A 17 5.22 10.73 11.75
C ALA A 17 6.48 11.30 12.43
N ARG A 18 7.56 10.51 12.48
CA ARG A 18 8.88 10.91 13.00
C ARG A 18 9.82 11.48 11.93
N GLY A 19 9.35 11.70 10.71
CA GLY A 19 10.16 12.22 9.61
C GLY A 19 11.25 11.24 9.15
N ARG A 20 11.00 9.93 9.24
CA ARG A 20 11.92 8.87 8.79
C ARG A 20 11.35 8.12 7.59
N PRO A 21 11.26 8.77 6.40
CA PRO A 21 10.58 8.21 5.24
C PRO A 21 11.22 6.91 4.73
N GLU A 22 12.55 6.80 4.73
CA GLU A 22 13.26 5.60 4.27
C GLU A 22 12.93 4.36 5.12
N LEU A 23 12.85 4.55 6.44
CA LEU A 23 12.48 3.47 7.36
C LEU A 23 10.99 3.15 7.27
N ALA A 24 10.15 4.16 7.00
CA ALA A 24 8.72 3.95 6.78
C ALA A 24 8.49 3.10 5.52
N GLU A 25 9.17 3.43 4.41
CA GLU A 25 9.12 2.65 3.16
C GLU A 25 9.59 1.21 3.36
N SER A 26 10.71 1.02 4.07
CA SER A 26 11.19 -0.33 4.43
C SER A 26 10.13 -1.10 5.23
N ALA A 27 9.49 -0.47 6.22
CA ALA A 27 8.45 -1.11 7.01
C ALA A 27 7.18 -1.41 6.17
N LEU A 28 6.84 -0.59 5.18
CA LEU A 28 5.74 -0.87 4.24
C LEU A 28 6.06 -2.05 3.33
N SER A 29 7.30 -2.18 2.89
CA SER A 29 7.77 -3.32 2.10
C SER A 29 7.69 -4.61 2.93
N ASP A 30 8.18 -4.57 4.18
CA ASP A 30 8.05 -5.70 5.11
C ASP A 30 6.59 -6.07 5.38
N ALA A 31 5.66 -5.10 5.38
CA ALA A 31 4.24 -5.38 5.54
C ALA A 31 3.66 -6.21 4.38
N ILE A 32 4.17 -6.01 3.16
CA ILE A 32 3.80 -6.81 1.99
C ILE A 32 4.30 -8.24 2.16
N ASP A 33 5.58 -8.41 2.54
CA ASP A 33 6.19 -9.73 2.72
C ASP A 33 5.49 -10.52 3.85
N ALA A 34 5.19 -9.84 4.96
CA ALA A 34 4.43 -10.43 6.06
C ALA A 34 3.02 -10.83 5.63
N ALA A 35 2.31 -9.99 4.86
CA ALA A 35 0.97 -10.32 4.38
C ALA A 35 0.97 -11.50 3.39
N VAL A 36 2.02 -11.64 2.57
CA VAL A 36 2.22 -12.82 1.71
C VAL A 36 2.43 -14.06 2.57
N ALA A 37 3.28 -13.97 3.60
CA ALA A 37 3.55 -15.09 4.52
C ALA A 37 2.33 -15.48 5.37
N GLU A 38 1.45 -14.52 5.67
CA GLU A 38 0.18 -14.72 6.36
C GLU A 38 -0.91 -15.34 5.46
N GLU A 39 -0.67 -15.39 4.14
CA GLU A 39 -1.65 -15.80 3.12
C GLU A 39 -2.94 -14.95 3.19
N ASP A 40 -2.85 -13.72 3.70
CA ASP A 40 -3.98 -12.81 3.87
C ASP A 40 -4.02 -11.79 2.72
N LEU A 41 -4.86 -12.08 1.73
CA LEU A 41 -5.07 -11.20 0.58
C LEU A 41 -5.61 -9.81 0.96
N ARG A 42 -6.37 -9.68 2.06
CA ARG A 42 -6.86 -8.37 2.51
C ARG A 42 -5.71 -7.56 3.09
N ALA A 43 -4.90 -8.18 3.95
CA ALA A 43 -3.69 -7.56 4.49
C ALA A 43 -2.72 -7.15 3.37
N LEU A 44 -2.56 -8.01 2.36
CA LEU A 44 -1.69 -7.76 1.21
C LEU A 44 -2.18 -6.58 0.38
N THR A 45 -3.50 -6.46 0.19
CA THR A 45 -4.11 -5.34 -0.53
C THR A 45 -3.89 -4.02 0.22
N ARG A 46 -4.05 -4.02 1.54
CA ARG A 46 -3.78 -2.85 2.40
C ARG A 46 -2.32 -2.45 2.39
N ALA A 47 -1.40 -3.41 2.49
CA ALA A 47 0.04 -3.14 2.46
C ALA A 47 0.48 -2.56 1.12
N ARG A 48 0.00 -3.12 0.00
CA ARG A 48 0.26 -2.59 -1.35
C ARG A 48 -0.30 -1.19 -1.55
N LEU A 49 -1.50 -0.92 -1.06
CA LEU A 49 -2.07 0.42 -1.11
C LEU A 49 -1.22 1.39 -0.31
N ALA A 50 -0.85 1.05 0.93
CA ALA A 50 -0.08 1.93 1.79
C ALA A 50 1.28 2.28 1.18
N LEU A 51 2.00 1.30 0.61
CA LEU A 51 3.25 1.55 -0.10
C LEU A 51 3.04 2.37 -1.38
N GLY A 52 2.01 2.04 -2.16
CA GLY A 52 1.68 2.79 -3.39
C GLY A 52 1.37 4.26 -3.11
N THR A 53 0.54 4.54 -2.10
CA THR A 53 0.22 5.92 -1.68
C THR A 53 1.47 6.65 -1.21
N PHE A 54 2.29 6.01 -0.37
CA PHE A 54 3.54 6.59 0.12
C PHE A 54 4.47 7.00 -1.02
N LEU A 55 4.60 6.16 -2.06
CA LEU A 55 5.44 6.43 -3.22
C LEU A 55 4.86 7.56 -4.09
N VAL A 56 3.53 7.65 -4.24
CA VAL A 56 2.90 8.79 -4.93
C VAL A 56 3.16 10.10 -4.18
N ASP A 57 3.02 10.11 -2.86
CA ASP A 57 3.28 11.28 -2.02
C ASP A 57 4.76 11.71 -2.08
N ALA A 58 5.67 10.77 -2.33
CA ALA A 58 7.10 11.01 -2.55
C ALA A 58 7.45 11.36 -4.02
N GLU A 59 6.45 11.65 -4.87
CA GLU A 59 6.61 11.94 -6.30
C GLU A 59 7.26 10.80 -7.12
N ARG A 60 7.25 9.56 -6.59
CA ARG A 60 7.82 8.35 -7.20
C ARG A 60 6.72 7.50 -7.85
N ALA A 61 5.96 8.14 -8.73
CA ALA A 61 4.76 7.56 -9.33
C ALA A 61 5.01 6.27 -10.16
N ASP A 62 6.14 6.19 -10.86
CA ASP A 62 6.52 5.00 -11.63
C ASP A 62 6.71 3.76 -10.74
N GLU A 63 7.24 3.97 -9.53
CA GLU A 63 7.44 2.90 -8.55
C GLU A 63 6.14 2.53 -7.84
N ALA A 64 5.23 3.50 -7.63
CA ALA A 64 3.91 3.26 -7.06
C ALA A 64 3.01 2.42 -7.98
N TYR A 65 3.13 2.62 -9.29
CA TYR A 65 2.25 2.03 -10.31
C TYR A 65 2.02 0.51 -10.18
N PRO A 66 3.04 -0.36 -10.08
CA PRO A 66 2.82 -1.80 -9.95
C PRO A 66 1.99 -2.18 -8.71
N PHE A 67 2.20 -1.49 -7.58
CA PHE A 67 1.47 -1.77 -6.34
C PHE A 67 0.00 -1.35 -6.45
N LEU A 68 -0.26 -0.13 -6.93
CA LEU A 68 -1.61 0.37 -7.13
C LEU A 68 -2.37 -0.44 -8.19
N LYS A 69 -1.70 -0.85 -9.27
CA LYS A 69 -2.26 -1.71 -10.31
C LYS A 69 -2.63 -3.10 -9.77
N ALA A 70 -1.88 -3.63 -8.81
CA ALA A 70 -2.22 -4.89 -8.16
C ALA A 70 -3.47 -4.75 -7.27
N VAL A 71 -3.59 -3.64 -6.51
CA VAL A 71 -4.76 -3.37 -5.67
C VAL A 71 -6.05 -3.31 -6.49
N VAL A 72 -6.08 -2.58 -7.60
CA VAL A 72 -7.30 -2.46 -8.43
C VAL A 72 -7.72 -3.76 -9.12
N ARG A 73 -6.83 -4.76 -9.19
CA ARG A 73 -7.13 -6.09 -9.73
C ARG A 73 -7.67 -7.05 -8.67
N THR A 74 -7.64 -6.65 -7.40
CA THR A 74 -8.18 -7.44 -6.31
C THR A 74 -9.69 -7.23 -6.21
N GLU A 75 -10.44 -8.33 -6.15
CA GLU A 75 -11.88 -8.34 -5.93
C GLU A 75 -12.21 -9.34 -4.83
N PHE A 76 -13.09 -8.94 -3.89
CA PHE A 76 -13.68 -9.85 -2.90
C PHE A 76 -15.19 -9.76 -2.99
N ALA A 77 -15.86 -10.92 -2.92
CA ALA A 77 -17.33 -10.98 -3.00
C ALA A 77 -18.05 -10.21 -1.88
N ASP A 78 -17.37 -9.98 -0.75
CA ASP A 78 -17.90 -9.23 0.39
C ASP A 78 -17.56 -7.73 0.37
N GLY A 79 -16.83 -7.25 -0.65
CA GLY A 79 -16.43 -5.85 -0.79
C GLY A 79 -15.45 -5.35 0.28
N SER A 80 -14.79 -6.25 1.02
CA SER A 80 -13.94 -5.90 2.17
C SER A 80 -12.71 -5.04 1.85
N VAL A 81 -12.37 -4.87 0.56
CA VAL A 81 -11.26 -4.02 0.08
C VAL A 81 -11.70 -2.96 -0.94
N ASP A 82 -13.02 -2.72 -1.09
CA ASP A 82 -13.55 -1.79 -2.10
C ASP A 82 -13.04 -0.36 -1.89
N ALA A 83 -12.82 0.03 -0.63
CA ALA A 83 -12.27 1.34 -0.31
C ALA A 83 -10.84 1.46 -0.86
N GLU A 84 -10.01 0.44 -0.61
CA GLU A 84 -8.64 0.37 -1.08
C GLU A 84 -8.56 0.39 -2.62
N VAL A 85 -9.43 -0.36 -3.29
CA VAL A 85 -9.56 -0.38 -4.76
C VAL A 85 -9.92 1.00 -5.30
N LYS A 86 -10.88 1.70 -4.68
CA LYS A 86 -11.29 3.05 -5.11
C LYS A 86 -10.15 4.06 -4.95
N VAL A 87 -9.41 4.00 -3.86
CA VAL A 87 -8.24 4.89 -3.63
C VAL A 87 -7.16 4.59 -4.65
N ALA A 88 -6.80 3.32 -4.87
CA ALA A 88 -5.78 2.97 -5.85
C ALA A 88 -6.17 3.38 -7.28
N ALA A 89 -7.44 3.19 -7.67
CA ALA A 89 -7.93 3.61 -8.97
C ALA A 89 -7.86 5.13 -9.16
N ARG A 90 -8.11 5.90 -8.09
CA ARG A 90 -7.96 7.36 -8.09
C ARG A 90 -6.51 7.76 -8.29
N LEU A 91 -5.60 7.24 -7.47
CA LEU A 91 -4.17 7.53 -7.56
C LEU A 91 -3.59 7.17 -8.93
N LEU A 92 -4.03 6.06 -9.53
CA LEU A 92 -3.60 5.68 -10.89
C LEU A 92 -4.03 6.70 -11.95
N ARG A 93 -5.23 7.31 -11.82
CA ARG A 93 -5.65 8.39 -12.71
C ARG A 93 -4.81 9.64 -12.48
N GLN A 94 -4.55 9.99 -11.22
CA GLN A 94 -3.69 11.12 -10.85
C GLN A 94 -2.30 11.01 -11.50
N VAL A 95 -1.67 9.84 -11.36
CA VAL A 95 -0.34 9.55 -11.90
C VAL A 95 -0.29 9.63 -13.43
N ARG A 96 -1.39 9.31 -14.10
CA ARG A 96 -1.51 9.38 -15.56
C ARG A 96 -1.87 10.78 -16.08
N GLY A 97 -2.14 11.74 -15.19
CA GLY A 97 -2.66 13.06 -15.58
C GLY A 97 -4.09 13.01 -16.08
N GLU A 98 -4.88 12.02 -15.65
CA GLU A 98 -6.28 11.80 -16.03
C GLU A 98 -7.28 12.40 -15.01
N GLU A 99 -6.81 13.13 -14.00
CA GLU A 99 -7.65 13.90 -13.07
C GLU A 99 -7.60 15.39 -13.42
N GLU A 100 -8.69 15.90 -14.02
CA GLU A 100 -9.08 17.33 -14.05
C GLU A 100 -10.03 17.66 -12.90
#